data_AF-A0YLH9-F1
#
_entry.id   AF-A0YLH9-F1
#
_cell.length_a   1.000
_cell.length_b   1.000
_cell.length_c   1.000
_cell.angle_alpha   90.00
_cell.angle_beta   90.00
_cell.angle_gamma   90.00
#
_symmetry.space_group_name_H-M   'P 1'
#
loop_
_entity.id
_entity.type
_entity.pdbx_description
1 polymer ?
#
loop_
_entity_poly.entity_id
_entity_poly.type
_entity_poly.pdbx_seq_one_letter_code
_entity_poly.pdbx_strand_id
1 'polypeptide(L)'
;MHERIANTRKDFQHKLSRKLVNENQVIIVENLAVKNMIKNHNLAKAISDCGWSEFTRQLKYKAEKDGKTYLEIGRFFPSSKTCHVCLNRIDSLPLDIRSWECYNCKTKHDRDINAAVNIRDEGLRILALGTSATAQGGNVRPKRGRRAICRGGCC
;
A
#
# COMPACT_ATOMS: atom_id res chain seq x y z
N MET A 1 -28.51 -12.35 4.04
CA MET A 1 -27.21 -13.06 4.24
C MET A 1 -26.01 -12.15 3.94
N HIS A 2 -25.97 -11.45 2.81
CA HIS A 2 -24.86 -10.57 2.43
C HIS A 2 -24.58 -9.41 3.40
N GLU A 3 -25.62 -8.84 4.01
CA GLU A 3 -25.47 -7.75 4.98
C GLU A 3 -24.71 -8.17 6.25
N ARG A 4 -25.02 -9.34 6.81
CA ARG A 4 -24.33 -9.87 8.00
C ARG A 4 -22.83 -10.07 7.73
N ILE A 5 -22.48 -10.66 6.59
CA ILE A 5 -21.08 -10.89 6.20
C ILE A 5 -20.33 -9.55 6.04
N ALA A 6 -20.97 -8.58 5.37
CA ALA A 6 -20.40 -7.25 5.20
C ALA A 6 -20.18 -6.54 6.54
N ASN A 7 -21.13 -6.64 7.47
CA ASN A 7 -21.04 -6.03 8.80
C ASN A 7 -19.97 -6.71 9.67
N THR A 8 -19.89 -8.04 9.68
CA THR A 8 -18.82 -8.76 10.40
C THR A 8 -17.43 -8.36 9.91
N ARG A 9 -17.25 -8.26 8.58
CA ARG A 9 -15.98 -7.81 8.01
C ARG A 9 -15.64 -6.39 8.41
N LYS A 10 -16.60 -5.46 8.33
CA LYS A 10 -16.40 -4.07 8.75
C LYS A 10 -16.03 -3.98 10.22
N ASP A 11 -16.73 -4.70 11.08
CA ASP A 11 -16.45 -4.75 12.52
C ASP A 11 -15.04 -5.28 12.80
N PHE A 12 -14.65 -6.37 12.14
CA PHE A 12 -13.28 -6.91 12.23
C PHE A 12 -12.23 -5.88 11.81
N GLN A 13 -12.41 -5.23 10.65
CA GLN A 13 -11.50 -4.19 10.16
C GLN A 13 -11.43 -2.99 11.12
N HIS A 14 -12.56 -2.57 11.68
CA HIS A 14 -12.60 -1.47 12.64
C HIS A 14 -11.87 -1.81 13.93
N LYS A 15 -12.07 -3.02 14.47
CA LYS A 15 -11.38 -3.49 15.67
C LYS A 15 -9.89 -3.62 15.43
N LEU A 16 -9.49 -4.25 14.33
CA LEU A 16 -8.08 -4.45 13.98
C LEU A 16 -7.35 -3.12 13.75
N SER A 17 -7.93 -2.22 12.95
CA SER A 17 -7.32 -0.90 12.70
C SER A 17 -7.25 -0.05 13.97
N ARG A 18 -8.24 -0.17 14.88
CA ARG A 18 -8.18 0.53 16.18
C ARG A 18 -7.06 -0.05 17.07
N LYS A 19 -6.94 -1.37 17.12
CA LYS A 19 -5.87 -2.04 17.87
C LYS A 19 -4.49 -1.60 17.39
N LEU A 20 -4.24 -1.68 16.08
CA LEU A 20 -2.96 -1.29 15.48
C LEU A 20 -2.63 0.18 15.72
N VAL A 21 -3.62 1.06 15.56
CA VAL A 21 -3.42 2.48 15.85
C VAL A 21 -3.10 2.69 17.31
N ASN A 22 -3.77 2.02 18.26
CA ASN A 22 -3.51 2.21 19.68
C ASN A 22 -2.10 1.73 20.09
N GLU A 23 -1.67 0.58 19.59
CA GLU A 23 -0.40 -0.07 19.96
C GLU A 23 0.84 0.61 19.36
N ASN A 24 0.68 1.37 18.26
CA ASN A 24 1.81 1.94 17.52
C ASN A 24 1.73 3.47 17.49
N GLN A 25 2.90 4.14 17.45
CA GLN A 25 2.98 5.61 17.25
C GLN A 25 3.14 5.98 15.78
N VAL A 26 3.79 5.09 15.02
CA VAL A 26 4.07 5.26 13.60
C VAL A 26 3.56 4.04 12.87
N ILE A 27 2.79 4.26 11.81
CA ILE A 27 2.24 3.21 10.95
C ILE A 27 2.75 3.45 9.53
N ILE A 28 3.48 2.48 9.02
CA ILE A 28 4.06 2.52 7.67
C ILE A 28 3.40 1.42 6.85
N VAL A 29 2.88 1.78 5.67
CA VAL A 29 2.17 0.86 4.78
C VAL A 29 2.71 0.99 3.35
N GLU A 30 2.68 -0.10 2.59
CA GLU A 30 2.98 -0.06 1.16
C GLU A 30 1.81 0.54 0.35
N ASN A 31 2.12 1.45 -0.58
CA ASN A 31 1.13 1.95 -1.55
C ASN A 31 0.79 0.87 -2.61
N LEU A 32 -0.10 -0.02 -2.22
CA LEU A 32 -0.66 -1.04 -3.10
C LEU A 32 -1.67 -0.41 -4.06
N ALA A 33 -1.53 -0.62 -5.38
CA ALA A 33 -2.60 -0.29 -6.34
C ALA A 33 -3.72 -1.31 -6.24
N VAL A 34 -4.51 -1.25 -5.17
CA VAL A 34 -5.63 -2.17 -4.96
C VAL A 34 -6.56 -2.19 -6.18
N LYS A 35 -6.81 -1.02 -6.80
CA LYS A 35 -7.58 -0.90 -8.03
C LYS A 35 -7.01 -1.68 -9.21
N ASN A 36 -5.68 -1.75 -9.36
CA ASN A 36 -5.06 -2.53 -10.44
C ASN A 36 -5.00 -4.02 -10.07
N MET A 37 -4.83 -4.36 -8.81
CA MET A 37 -4.82 -5.77 -8.37
C MET A 37 -6.19 -6.42 -8.54
N ILE A 38 -7.27 -5.66 -8.33
CA ILE A 38 -8.66 -6.13 -8.56
C ILE A 38 -8.95 -6.35 -10.06
N LYS A 39 -8.20 -5.73 -10.99
CA LYS A 39 -8.35 -6.02 -12.43
C LYS A 39 -7.84 -7.42 -12.80
N ASN A 40 -6.99 -8.02 -11.97
CA ASN A 40 -6.59 -9.41 -12.16
C ASN A 40 -7.69 -10.33 -11.60
N HIS A 41 -8.47 -10.93 -12.49
CA HIS A 41 -9.62 -11.76 -12.13
C HIS A 41 -9.28 -12.92 -11.17
N ASN A 42 -8.06 -13.45 -11.22
CA ASN A 42 -7.63 -14.56 -10.34
C ASN A 42 -7.47 -14.12 -8.88
N LEU A 43 -7.12 -12.85 -8.64
CA LEU A 43 -6.88 -12.30 -7.30
C LEU A 43 -7.99 -11.36 -6.83
N ALA A 44 -8.84 -10.90 -7.75
CA ALA A 44 -9.88 -9.91 -7.50
C ALA A 44 -10.80 -10.27 -6.33
N LYS A 45 -11.25 -11.53 -6.29
CA LYS A 45 -12.17 -12.01 -5.25
C LYS A 45 -11.50 -11.98 -3.87
N ALA A 46 -10.32 -12.60 -3.74
CA ALA A 46 -9.58 -12.63 -2.48
C ALA A 46 -9.26 -11.21 -1.96
N ILE A 47 -8.83 -10.31 -2.84
CA ILE A 47 -8.50 -8.92 -2.47
C ILE A 47 -9.75 -8.14 -2.04
N SER A 48 -10.85 -8.30 -2.79
CA SER A 48 -12.13 -7.67 -2.48
C SER A 48 -12.70 -8.18 -1.15
N ASP A 49 -12.58 -9.48 -0.89
CA ASP A 49 -13.04 -10.12 0.34
C ASP A 49 -12.27 -9.59 1.55
N CYS A 50 -10.94 -9.42 1.44
CA CYS A 50 -10.11 -8.82 2.50
C CYS A 50 -10.38 -7.32 2.74
N GLY A 51 -10.91 -6.59 1.75
CA GLY A 51 -11.30 -5.19 1.88
C GLY A 51 -10.15 -4.23 2.19
N TRP A 52 -8.98 -4.45 1.58
CA TRP A 52 -7.73 -3.73 1.89
C TRP A 52 -7.82 -2.19 1.76
N SER A 53 -8.51 -1.68 0.73
CA SER A 53 -8.69 -0.24 0.54
C SER A 53 -9.42 0.42 1.71
N GLU A 54 -10.41 -0.28 2.27
CA GLU A 54 -11.18 0.23 3.39
C GLU A 54 -10.37 0.17 4.68
N PHE A 55 -9.60 -0.91 4.87
CA PHE A 55 -8.71 -1.06 6.01
C PHE A 55 -7.61 0.00 6.07
N THR A 56 -6.93 0.27 4.95
CA THR A 56 -5.90 1.33 4.84
C THR A 56 -6.50 2.72 5.06
N ARG A 57 -7.69 3.00 4.49
CA ARG A 57 -8.45 4.21 4.78
C ARG A 57 -8.73 4.36 6.28
N GLN A 58 -9.12 3.27 6.95
CA GLN A 58 -9.39 3.27 8.38
C GLN A 58 -8.15 3.53 9.23
N LEU A 59 -7.02 2.91 8.89
CA LEU A 59 -5.74 3.16 9.55
C LEU A 59 -5.34 4.62 9.44
N LYS A 60 -5.40 5.19 8.23
CA LYS A 60 -5.02 6.58 7.97
C LYS A 60 -5.83 7.55 8.83
N TYR A 61 -7.17 7.53 8.72
CA TYR A 61 -7.97 8.53 9.44
C TYR A 61 -7.87 8.36 10.97
N LYS A 62 -7.72 7.13 11.48
CA LYS A 62 -7.60 6.88 12.91
C LYS A 62 -6.25 7.32 13.45
N ALA A 63 -5.17 7.07 12.70
CA ALA A 63 -3.84 7.55 13.05
C ALA A 63 -3.81 9.08 13.07
N GLU A 64 -4.32 9.73 12.02
CA GLU A 64 -4.41 11.19 11.93
C GLU A 64 -5.25 11.78 13.08
N LYS A 65 -6.39 11.16 13.41
CA LYS A 65 -7.25 11.58 14.52
C LYS A 65 -6.55 11.55 15.87
N ASP A 66 -5.70 10.54 16.10
CA ASP A 66 -4.98 10.36 17.36
C ASP A 66 -3.61 11.07 17.35
N GLY A 67 -3.31 11.89 16.33
CA GLY A 67 -2.04 12.62 16.20
C GLY A 67 -0.84 11.75 15.87
N LYS A 68 -1.07 10.54 15.36
CA LYS A 68 -0.05 9.54 15.03
C LYS A 68 0.41 9.65 13.58
N THR A 69 1.62 9.19 13.32
CA THR A 69 2.20 9.26 11.97
C THR A 69 1.71 8.09 11.12
N TYR A 70 1.13 8.39 9.97
CA TYR A 70 0.81 7.42 8.93
C TYR A 70 1.60 7.75 7.66
N LEU A 71 2.40 6.79 7.19
CA LEU A 71 3.25 6.95 6.01
C LEU A 71 2.99 5.85 4.98
N GLU A 72 2.87 6.24 3.72
CA GLU A 72 2.81 5.31 2.60
C GLU A 72 4.14 5.31 1.85
N ILE A 73 4.81 4.15 1.78
CA ILE A 73 6.01 4.00 0.97
C ILE A 73 5.66 3.79 -0.50
N GLY A 74 6.60 4.16 -1.37
CA GLY A 74 6.45 4.04 -2.81
C GLY A 74 6.23 2.59 -3.26
N ARG A 75 5.29 2.39 -4.18
CA ARG A 75 4.92 1.06 -4.72
C ARG A 75 6.09 0.26 -5.31
N PHE A 76 7.04 0.95 -5.93
CA PHE A 76 8.14 0.31 -6.63
C PHE A 76 9.33 -0.01 -5.71
N PHE A 77 9.18 0.23 -4.41
CA PHE A 77 10.18 -0.15 -3.43
C PHE A 77 10.29 -1.68 -3.38
N PRO A 78 11.49 -2.27 -3.58
CA PRO A 78 11.67 -3.72 -3.65
C PRO A 78 11.65 -4.38 -2.25
N SER A 79 10.57 -4.20 -1.49
CA SER A 79 10.42 -4.66 -0.10
C SER A 79 10.64 -6.18 0.04
N SER A 80 10.01 -6.97 -0.81
CA SER A 80 10.11 -8.44 -0.79
C SER A 80 11.39 -9.00 -1.41
N LYS A 81 12.03 -8.21 -2.30
CA LYS A 81 13.24 -8.62 -3.05
C LYS A 81 14.54 -8.16 -2.40
N THR A 82 14.48 -7.37 -1.34
CA THR A 82 15.68 -6.89 -0.64
C THR A 82 15.85 -7.72 0.61
N CYS A 83 17.04 -8.26 0.87
CA CYS A 83 17.33 -8.92 2.14
C CYS A 83 17.40 -7.87 3.26
N HIS A 84 16.54 -7.96 4.27
CA HIS A 84 16.58 -7.00 5.39
C HIS A 84 17.84 -7.11 6.25
N VAL A 85 18.62 -8.19 6.14
CA VAL A 85 19.85 -8.40 6.92
C VAL A 85 21.07 -7.78 6.26
N CYS A 86 21.26 -8.00 4.95
CA CYS A 86 22.47 -7.56 4.24
C CYS A 86 22.19 -6.58 3.09
N LEU A 87 20.94 -6.14 2.93
CA LEU A 87 20.48 -5.20 1.90
C LEU A 87 20.69 -5.66 0.45
N ASN A 88 21.13 -6.91 0.25
CA ASN A 88 21.29 -7.48 -1.06
C ASN A 88 19.93 -7.67 -1.75
N ARG A 89 19.83 -7.24 -3.01
CA ARG A 89 18.62 -7.31 -3.81
C ARG A 89 18.67 -8.49 -4.77
N ILE A 90 17.56 -9.20 -4.89
CA ILE A 90 17.35 -10.22 -5.93
C ILE A 90 16.55 -9.64 -7.11
N ASP A 91 16.83 -10.12 -8.31
CA ASP A 91 16.21 -9.60 -9.53
C ASP A 91 14.76 -10.05 -9.66
N SER A 92 14.52 -11.34 -9.46
CA SER A 92 13.21 -11.98 -9.63
C SER A 92 12.81 -12.76 -8.39
N LEU A 93 11.54 -12.63 -8.02
CA LEU A 93 10.92 -13.39 -6.94
C LEU A 93 9.45 -13.69 -7.31
N PRO A 94 9.20 -14.77 -8.07
CA PRO A 94 7.86 -15.23 -8.47
C PRO A 94 6.89 -15.35 -7.30
N LEU A 95 5.62 -14.94 -7.43
CA LEU A 95 4.67 -14.78 -6.30
C LEU A 95 4.42 -16.04 -5.44
N ASP A 96 4.63 -17.22 -6.01
CA ASP A 96 4.49 -18.54 -5.38
C ASP A 96 5.59 -18.85 -4.36
N ILE A 97 6.76 -18.18 -4.42
CA ILE A 97 7.88 -18.43 -3.52
C ILE A 97 7.67 -17.77 -2.15
N ARG A 98 7.09 -18.46 -1.17
CA ARG A 98 6.86 -17.87 0.17
C ARG A 98 8.11 -17.76 1.03
N SER A 99 9.10 -18.61 0.79
CA SER A 99 10.37 -18.59 1.52
C SER A 99 11.56 -18.67 0.57
N TRP A 100 12.61 -17.92 0.85
CA TRP A 100 13.83 -17.89 0.03
C TRP A 100 15.06 -17.69 0.90
N GLU A 101 16.23 -18.11 0.41
CA GLU A 101 17.52 -17.92 1.10
C GLU A 101 18.34 -16.86 0.39
N CYS A 102 18.90 -15.92 1.15
CA CYS A 102 19.75 -14.90 0.59
C CYS A 102 21.09 -15.50 0.14
N TYR A 103 21.45 -15.33 -1.13
CA TYR A 103 22.71 -15.87 -1.64
C TYR A 103 23.95 -15.26 -0.98
N ASN A 104 23.86 -14.01 -0.51
CA ASN A 104 24.95 -13.24 0.08
C ASN A 104 25.18 -13.61 1.56
N CYS A 105 24.16 -13.50 2.42
CA CYS A 105 24.30 -13.73 3.86
C CYS A 105 23.73 -15.07 4.36
N LYS A 106 23.17 -15.90 3.47
CA LYS A 106 22.57 -17.22 3.77
C LYS A 106 21.38 -17.20 4.74
N THR A 107 20.84 -16.01 5.05
CA THR A 107 19.63 -15.90 5.87
C THR A 107 18.43 -16.44 5.10
N LYS A 108 17.64 -17.27 5.77
CA LYS A 108 16.34 -17.74 5.28
C LYS A 108 15.27 -16.71 5.62
N HIS A 109 14.50 -16.31 4.63
CA HIS A 109 13.45 -15.32 4.74
C HIS A 109 12.09 -15.94 4.48
N ASP A 110 11.13 -15.62 5.34
CA ASP A 110 9.73 -15.54 4.93
C ASP A 110 9.53 -14.23 4.16
N ARG A 111 8.89 -14.32 2.99
CA ARG A 111 8.70 -13.18 2.08
C ARG A 111 8.00 -12.02 2.77
N ASP A 112 6.91 -12.30 3.48
CA ASP A 112 6.01 -11.27 4.00
C ASP A 112 6.63 -10.61 5.24
N ILE A 113 7.32 -11.39 6.10
CA ILE A 113 8.10 -10.85 7.22
C ILE A 113 9.25 -9.98 6.72
N ASN A 114 10.01 -10.46 5.73
CA ASN A 114 11.12 -9.71 5.15
C ASN A 114 10.64 -8.39 4.52
N ALA A 115 9.53 -8.44 3.78
CA ALA A 115 8.91 -7.24 3.22
C ALA A 115 8.51 -6.27 4.34
N ALA A 116 7.82 -6.74 5.39
CA ALA A 116 7.40 -5.89 6.51
C ALA A 116 8.58 -5.17 7.20
N VAL A 117 9.70 -5.87 7.41
CA VAL A 117 10.91 -5.29 8.01
C VAL A 117 11.49 -4.20 7.10
N ASN A 118 11.65 -4.47 5.81
CA ASN A 118 12.16 -3.47 4.86
C ASN A 118 11.23 -2.25 4.74
N ILE A 119 9.91 -2.46 4.77
CA ILE A 119 8.93 -1.37 4.73
C ILE A 119 9.07 -0.47 5.95
N ARG A 120 9.19 -1.08 7.14
CA ARG A 120 9.42 -0.35 8.38
C ARG A 120 10.71 0.48 8.29
N ASP A 121 11.81 -0.15 7.90
CA ASP A 121 13.12 0.50 7.91
C ASP A 121 13.19 1.63 6.88
N GLU A 122 12.58 1.45 5.69
CA GLU A 122 12.47 2.50 4.69
C GLU A 122 11.58 3.67 5.17
N GLY A 123 10.45 3.38 5.81
CA GLY A 123 9.60 4.43 6.35
C GLY A 123 10.28 5.21 7.46
N LEU A 124 11.03 4.54 8.35
CA LEU A 124 11.84 5.22 9.36
C LEU A 124 12.94 6.08 8.73
N ARG A 125 13.60 5.61 7.67
CA ARG A 125 14.57 6.39 6.90
C ARG A 125 13.95 7.65 6.32
N ILE A 126 12.76 7.56 5.71
CA ILE A 126 12.04 8.71 5.14
C ILE A 126 11.68 9.73 6.23
N LEU A 127 11.22 9.26 7.40
CA LEU A 127 10.89 10.13 8.53
C LEU A 127 12.13 10.84 9.08
N ALA A 128 13.26 10.12 9.21
CA ALA A 128 14.52 10.69 9.68
C ALA A 128 15.08 11.76 8.72
N LEU A 129 14.87 11.59 7.41
CA LEU A 129 15.30 12.56 6.40
C LEU A 129 14.39 13.80 6.32
N GLY A 130 13.27 13.84 7.04
CA GLY A 130 12.32 14.95 7.00
C GLY A 130 11.54 15.05 5.68
N THR A 131 11.67 14.07 4.79
CA THR A 131 11.00 14.03 3.47
C THR A 131 9.55 13.57 3.60
N SER A 132 8.82 14.13 4.56
CA SER A 132 7.37 13.98 4.67
C SER A 132 6.71 14.81 3.58
N ALA A 133 6.81 14.34 2.33
CA ALA A 133 5.95 14.83 1.27
C ALA A 133 4.54 14.34 1.58
N THR A 134 3.79 15.10 2.40
CA THR A 134 2.34 14.99 2.46
C THR A 134 1.84 15.15 1.03
N ALA A 135 1.42 14.04 0.41
CA ALA A 135 0.71 14.06 -0.85
C ALA A 135 -0.63 14.77 -0.60
N GLN A 136 -0.62 16.11 -0.63
CA GLN A 136 -1.84 16.86 -0.79
C GLN A 136 -2.42 16.41 -2.13
N GLY A 137 -3.64 15.85 -2.09
CA GLY A 137 -4.36 15.37 -3.24
C GLY A 137 -4.68 16.51 -4.20
N GLY A 138 -3.67 16.95 -4.95
CA GLY A 138 -3.83 17.81 -6.10
C GLY A 138 -4.74 17.11 -7.08
N ASN A 139 -5.89 17.72 -7.35
CA ASN A 139 -6.92 17.20 -8.21
C ASN A 139 -6.36 17.12 -9.65
N VAL A 140 -5.81 15.99 -10.06
CA VAL A 140 -5.34 15.78 -11.44
C VAL A 140 -6.56 15.49 -12.33
N ARG A 141 -7.47 16.46 -12.44
CA ARG A 141 -8.45 16.50 -13.52
C ARG A 141 -7.78 17.20 -14.70
N PRO A 142 -7.44 16.49 -15.79
CA PRO A 142 -7.03 17.17 -17.01
C PRO A 142 -8.19 18.07 -17.48
N LYS A 143 -7.90 19.35 -17.72
CA LYS A 143 -8.87 20.27 -18.34
C LYS A 143 -9.24 19.68 -19.70
N ARG A 144 -10.48 19.23 -19.85
CA ARG A 144 -11.05 18.89 -21.16
C ARG A 144 -10.89 20.12 -22.05
N GLY A 145 -10.06 20.02 -23.07
CA GLY A 145 -9.93 21.05 -24.09
C GLY A 145 -11.31 21.34 -24.68
N ARG A 146 -11.70 22.62 -24.71
CA ARG A 146 -12.87 23.06 -25.47
C ARG A 146 -12.59 22.75 -26.94
N ARG A 147 -13.40 21.92 -27.58
CA ARG A 147 -13.44 21.84 -29.04
C ARG A 147 -13.85 23.22 -29.54
N ALA A 148 -12.98 23.85 -30.33
CA ALA A 148 -13.32 25.02 -31.10
C ALA A 148 -14.45 24.64 -32.06
N ILE A 149 -15.52 25.43 -32.03
CA ILE A 149 -16.58 25.39 -33.04
C ILE A 149 -15.96 26.01 -34.30
N CYS A 150 -15.56 25.17 -35.26
CA CYS A 150 -15.29 25.65 -36.61
C CYS A 150 -16.65 26.04 -37.22
N ARG A 151 -16.91 27.35 -37.29
CA ARG A 151 -17.95 27.90 -38.16
C ARG A 151 -17.48 27.69 -39.60
N GLY A 152 -18.35 27.11 -40.41
CA GLY A 152 -18.09 26.78 -41.80
C GLY A 152 -17.86 28.00 -42.69
N GLY A 153 -17.34 27.70 -43.87
CA GLY A 153 -17.21 28.61 -45.00
C GLY A 153 -16.56 27.87 -46.15
N CYS A 154 -17.39 27.37 -47.07
CA CYS A 154 -16.97 26.90 -48.39
C CYS A 154 -16.08 27.95 -49.07
N CYS A 155 -15.02 27.47 -49.73
CA CYS A 155 -14.65 27.78 -51.12
C CYS A 155 -13.75 26.64 -51.61
#